data_AF-A0A094ZHD9-F1
#
_entry.id   AF-A0A094ZHD9-F1
#
_cell.length_a   1.000
_cell.length_b   1.000
_cell.length_c   1.000
_cell.angle_alpha   90.00
_cell.angle_beta   90.00
_cell.angle_gamma   90.00
#
_symmetry.space_group_name_H-M   'P 1'
#
loop_
_entity.id
_entity.type
_entity.pdbx_description
1 polymer ?
#
loop_
_entity_poly.entity_id
_entity_poly.type
_entity_poly.pdbx_seq_one_letter_code
_entity_poly.pdbx_strand_id
1 'polypeptide(L)'
;MSSMSQLTGPNDASLEHCFTNIFALTDFSGIQYRKYILHTPKEYHDPLNDPIIKSYTLCQKYGVLSAWVRSKPESSDLSNPCAFSKFAKELWVFWYGNDDFPNADICILPELRREDHGNWRQGLSYETRTVLFRALHNVVE
;
A
#
# COMPACT_ATOMS: atom_id res chain seq x y z
N MET A 1 -23.61 -29.21 62.41
CA MET A 1 -24.50 -28.26 61.68
C MET A 1 -23.80 -26.92 61.77
N SER A 2 -23.39 -26.21 60.72
CA SER A 2 -23.84 -26.18 59.33
C SER A 2 -22.69 -25.67 58.45
N SER A 3 -22.42 -26.45 57.41
CA SER A 3 -22.08 -26.06 56.05
C SER A 3 -21.20 -24.81 55.82
N MET A 4 -19.96 -25.06 55.42
CA MET A 4 -19.25 -24.22 54.44
C MET A 4 -20.11 -24.13 53.17
N SER A 5 -20.83 -23.02 53.01
CA SER A 5 -21.29 -22.60 51.69
C SER A 5 -20.15 -21.80 51.05
N GLN A 6 -19.35 -22.49 50.24
CA GLN A 6 -18.45 -21.85 49.30
C GLN A 6 -19.27 -20.86 48.44
N LEU A 7 -18.86 -19.60 48.42
CA LEU A 7 -19.26 -18.67 47.37
C LEU A 7 -18.64 -19.17 46.06
N THR A 8 -19.39 -19.94 45.28
CA THR A 8 -19.02 -20.29 43.90
C THR A 8 -19.71 -19.36 42.93
N GLY A 9 -19.01 -18.30 42.56
CA GLY A 9 -19.24 -17.49 41.36
C GLY A 9 -18.28 -16.30 41.31
N PRO A 10 -17.83 -15.81 40.14
CA PRO A 10 -17.78 -16.39 38.79
C PRO A 10 -16.34 -16.29 38.22
N ASN A 11 -15.52 -17.34 38.27
CA ASN A 11 -14.09 -17.21 37.97
C ASN A 11 -13.62 -17.84 36.65
N ASP A 12 -14.50 -17.88 35.65
CA ASP A 12 -14.07 -18.17 34.28
C ASP A 12 -14.61 -17.10 33.31
N ALA A 13 -14.15 -15.88 33.52
CA ALA A 13 -14.27 -14.79 32.54
C ALA A 13 -13.05 -14.80 31.59
N SER A 14 -12.50 -15.98 31.31
CA SER A 14 -11.27 -16.06 30.53
C SER A 14 -11.56 -15.85 29.05
N LEU A 15 -10.77 -14.96 28.42
CA LEU A 15 -10.93 -14.59 27.00
C LEU A 15 -10.15 -15.53 26.06
N GLU A 16 -9.55 -16.60 26.58
CA GLU A 16 -8.67 -17.53 25.84
C GLU A 16 -9.43 -18.33 24.77
N HIS A 17 -10.76 -18.39 24.90
CA HIS A 17 -11.66 -19.03 23.93
C HIS A 17 -12.56 -18.02 23.19
N CYS A 18 -12.25 -16.73 23.30
CA CYS A 18 -12.89 -15.70 22.49
C CYS A 18 -12.18 -15.60 21.14
N PHE A 19 -12.61 -16.45 20.21
CA PHE A 19 -12.10 -16.43 18.84
C PHE A 19 -12.64 -15.22 18.07
N THR A 20 -11.77 -14.58 17.30
CA THR A 20 -12.08 -13.49 16.37
C THR A 20 -11.89 -13.96 14.94
N ASN A 21 -12.48 -13.24 13.99
CA ASN A 21 -12.23 -13.40 12.56
C ASN A 21 -10.94 -12.67 12.10
N ILE A 22 -10.11 -12.19 13.02
CA ILE A 22 -8.83 -11.56 12.73
C ILE A 22 -7.72 -12.62 12.74
N PHE A 23 -7.09 -12.82 11.59
CA PHE A 23 -5.95 -13.72 11.43
C PHE A 23 -4.65 -12.91 11.39
N ALA A 24 -3.72 -13.20 12.29
CA ALA A 24 -2.38 -12.61 12.26
C ALA A 24 -1.53 -13.34 11.21
N LEU A 25 -1.40 -12.73 10.02
CA LEU A 25 -0.71 -13.36 8.89
C LEU A 25 0.81 -13.10 8.89
N THR A 26 1.23 -11.88 9.22
CA THR A 26 2.66 -11.49 9.20
C THR A 26 2.90 -10.22 10.02
N ASP A 27 4.17 -10.01 10.41
CA ASP A 27 4.66 -8.72 10.88
C ASP A 27 5.06 -7.83 9.69
N PHE A 28 4.74 -6.54 9.77
CA PHE A 28 5.02 -5.53 8.75
C PHE A 28 6.13 -4.53 9.14
N SER A 29 6.80 -4.75 10.27
CA SER A 29 7.86 -3.87 10.79
C SER A 29 9.06 -3.65 9.85
N GLY A 30 9.23 -4.52 8.85
CA GLY A 30 10.27 -4.44 7.83
C GLY A 30 9.78 -3.95 6.46
N ILE A 31 8.54 -3.46 6.33
CA ILE A 31 8.06 -2.90 5.06
C ILE A 31 8.78 -1.60 4.74
N GLN A 32 9.27 -1.52 3.51
CA GLN A 32 9.72 -0.32 2.84
C GLN A 32 8.79 0.02 1.68
N TYR A 33 8.75 1.31 1.32
CA TYR A 33 8.02 1.76 0.14
C TYR A 33 8.84 2.74 -0.69
N ARG A 34 8.45 2.83 -1.96
CA ARG A 34 8.95 3.85 -2.87
C ARG A 34 7.85 4.28 -3.83
N LYS A 35 7.78 5.58 -4.04
CA LYS A 35 6.86 6.26 -4.93
C LYS A 35 7.59 6.73 -6.19
N TYR A 36 7.04 6.41 -7.34
CA TYR A 36 7.54 6.77 -8.64
C TYR A 36 6.51 7.60 -9.41
N ILE A 37 7.00 8.63 -10.08
CA ILE A 37 6.23 9.47 -10.98
C ILE A 37 6.93 9.56 -12.32
N LEU A 38 6.23 10.07 -13.33
CA LEU A 38 6.85 10.35 -14.61
C LEU A 38 7.91 11.45 -14.49
N HIS A 39 9.07 11.25 -15.12
CA HIS A 39 10.17 12.22 -15.11
C HIS A 39 9.79 13.53 -15.79
N THR A 40 9.12 13.43 -16.95
CA THR A 40 8.63 14.58 -17.72
C THR A 40 7.11 14.45 -17.86
N PRO A 41 6.32 15.43 -17.38
CA PRO A 41 4.87 15.36 -17.49
C PRO A 41 4.46 15.27 -18.97
N LYS A 42 3.93 14.10 -19.35
CA LYS A 42 3.45 13.79 -20.69
C LYS A 42 2.15 13.02 -20.55
N GLU A 43 1.14 13.45 -21.30
CA GLU A 43 -0.12 12.73 -21.37
C GLU A 43 0.00 11.59 -22.38
N TYR A 44 -0.34 10.38 -21.95
CA TYR A 44 -0.43 9.20 -22.79
C TYR A 44 -1.91 8.91 -23.05
N HIS A 45 -2.35 9.07 -24.30
CA HIS A 45 -3.74 8.77 -24.70
C HIS A 45 -4.02 7.26 -24.71
N ASP A 46 -3.01 6.45 -25.02
CA ASP A 46 -3.08 5.00 -24.94
C ASP A 46 -2.49 4.51 -23.59
N PRO A 47 -3.31 3.89 -22.71
CA PRO A 47 -2.84 3.35 -21.43
C PRO A 47 -1.72 2.33 -21.57
N LEU A 48 -1.67 1.56 -22.67
CA LEU A 48 -0.64 0.56 -22.90
C LEU A 48 0.72 1.19 -23.18
N ASN A 49 0.76 2.46 -23.58
CA ASN A 49 1.98 3.21 -23.82
C ASN A 49 2.46 4.00 -22.60
N ASP A 50 1.66 4.06 -21.52
CA ASP A 50 1.98 4.77 -20.30
C ASP A 50 3.06 4.02 -19.48
N PRO A 51 4.22 4.65 -19.18
CA PRO A 51 5.29 4.03 -18.42
C PRO A 51 4.89 3.60 -16.99
N ILE A 52 3.95 4.30 -16.34
CA ILE A 52 3.42 3.91 -15.02
C ILE A 52 2.67 2.59 -15.13
N ILE A 53 1.81 2.46 -16.13
CA ILE A 53 1.00 1.25 -16.34
C ILE A 53 1.88 0.08 -16.75
N LYS A 54 2.84 0.29 -17.67
CA LYS A 54 3.81 -0.75 -18.04
C LYS A 54 4.64 -1.22 -16.85
N SER A 55 5.17 -0.29 -16.06
CA SER A 55 5.96 -0.62 -14.85
C SER A 55 5.11 -1.35 -13.83
N TYR A 56 3.86 -0.94 -13.63
CA TYR A 56 2.90 -1.67 -12.79
C TYR A 56 2.69 -3.10 -13.28
N THR A 57 2.43 -3.32 -14.57
CA THR A 57 2.28 -4.67 -15.14
C THR A 57 3.54 -5.51 -14.95
N LEU A 58 4.72 -4.92 -15.07
CA LEU A 58 5.98 -5.60 -14.77
C LEU A 58 6.06 -5.98 -13.28
N CYS A 59 5.73 -5.06 -12.37
CA CYS A 59 5.67 -5.36 -10.94
C CYS A 59 4.75 -6.57 -10.66
N GLN A 60 3.55 -6.58 -11.24
CA GLN A 60 2.61 -7.71 -11.10
C GLN A 60 3.22 -9.02 -11.63
N LYS A 61 3.87 -8.98 -12.80
CA LYS A 61 4.53 -10.15 -13.39
C LYS A 61 5.63 -10.74 -12.50
N TYR A 62 6.36 -9.90 -11.76
CA TYR A 62 7.44 -10.32 -10.87
C TYR A 62 7.01 -10.49 -9.41
N GLY A 63 5.71 -10.45 -9.11
CA GLY A 63 5.19 -10.61 -7.74
C GLY A 63 5.59 -9.48 -6.79
N VAL A 64 5.87 -8.29 -7.33
CA VAL A 64 6.18 -7.10 -6.54
C VAL A 64 4.88 -6.50 -6.02
N LEU A 65 4.81 -6.36 -4.69
CA LEU A 65 3.71 -5.69 -4.01
C LEU A 65 3.64 -4.23 -4.50
N SER A 66 2.63 -3.91 -5.30
CA SER A 66 2.55 -2.63 -5.99
C SER A 66 1.12 -2.18 -6.25
N ALA A 67 0.94 -0.87 -6.37
CA ALA A 67 -0.31 -0.24 -6.77
C ALA A 67 -0.02 1.07 -7.49
N TRP A 68 -0.90 1.46 -8.40
CA TRP A 68 -0.84 2.78 -9.03
C TRP A 68 -2.05 3.63 -8.62
N VAL A 69 -1.84 4.93 -8.49
CA VAL A 69 -2.82 5.89 -7.98
C VAL A 69 -2.96 7.04 -8.97
N ARG A 70 -4.18 7.60 -9.05
CA ARG A 70 -4.44 8.87 -9.72
C ARG A 70 -4.59 9.95 -8.65
N SER A 71 -3.73 10.94 -8.65
CA SER A 71 -3.81 12.10 -7.76
C SER A 71 -4.26 13.34 -8.56
N LYS A 72 -5.03 14.22 -7.92
CA LYS A 72 -5.34 15.53 -8.50
C LYS A 72 -4.13 16.44 -8.26
N PRO A 73 -3.57 17.10 -9.28
CA PRO A 73 -2.52 18.08 -9.05
C PRO A 73 -3.08 19.25 -8.22
N GLU A 74 -2.35 19.69 -7.20
CA GLU A 74 -2.76 20.74 -6.25
C GLU A 74 -3.10 22.08 -6.95
N SER A 75 -2.58 22.30 -8.16
CA SER A 75 -2.77 23.52 -8.95
C SER A 75 -4.06 23.56 -9.78
N SER A 76 -4.98 22.60 -9.62
CA SER A 76 -6.25 22.63 -10.35
C SER A 76 -7.19 23.65 -9.70
N ASP A 77 -7.36 24.81 -10.32
CA ASP A 77 -8.46 25.72 -10.02
C ASP A 77 -9.78 24.93 -10.00
N LEU A 78 -10.43 24.85 -8.84
CA LEU A 78 -11.71 24.15 -8.66
C LEU A 78 -12.84 24.72 -9.54
N SER A 79 -12.62 25.85 -10.21
CA SER A 79 -13.58 26.55 -11.06
C SER A 79 -13.67 25.98 -12.48
N ASN A 80 -12.68 25.21 -12.96
CA ASN A 80 -12.71 24.69 -14.32
C ASN A 80 -13.11 23.20 -14.35
N PRO A 81 -14.32 22.85 -14.85
CA PRO A 81 -14.76 21.46 -14.94
C PRO A 81 -13.90 20.60 -15.88
N CYS A 82 -13.07 21.21 -16.73
CA CYS A 82 -12.10 20.51 -17.57
C CYS A 82 -10.78 20.18 -16.83
N ALA A 83 -10.50 20.80 -15.68
CA ALA A 83 -9.33 20.48 -14.85
C ALA A 83 -9.40 19.07 -14.25
N PHE A 84 -10.59 18.47 -14.19
CA PHE A 84 -10.78 17.06 -13.82
C PHE A 84 -10.16 16.06 -14.81
N SER A 85 -9.69 16.50 -15.99
CA SER A 85 -9.09 15.60 -16.97
C SER A 85 -7.59 15.32 -16.69
N LYS A 86 -6.90 16.19 -15.94
CA LYS A 86 -5.46 16.10 -15.73
C LYS A 86 -5.12 15.51 -14.37
N PHE A 87 -5.27 14.20 -14.23
CA PHE A 87 -4.77 13.48 -13.05
C PHE A 87 -3.28 13.17 -13.21
N ALA A 88 -2.50 13.42 -12.17
CA ALA A 88 -1.17 12.85 -12.04
C ALA A 88 -1.30 11.34 -11.76
N LYS A 89 -0.34 10.56 -12.28
CA LYS A 89 -0.27 9.11 -12.06
C LYS A 89 0.99 8.80 -11.29
N GLU A 90 0.84 7.92 -10.32
CA GLU A 90 1.88 7.56 -9.38
C GLU A 90 1.94 6.05 -9.28
N LEU A 91 3.14 5.49 -9.24
CA LEU A 91 3.39 4.07 -8.99
C LEU A 91 4.01 3.92 -7.62
N TRP A 92 3.41 3.07 -6.79
CA TRP A 92 3.90 2.72 -5.47
C TRP A 92 4.35 1.27 -5.47
N VAL A 93 5.55 1.03 -4.97
CA VAL A 93 6.08 -0.31 -4.74
C VAL A 93 6.44 -0.49 -3.28
N PHE A 94 6.23 -1.69 -2.78
CA PHE A 94 6.46 -2.10 -1.41
C PHE A 94 7.30 -3.37 -1.40
N TRP A 95 8.23 -3.47 -0.47
CA TRP A 95 9.02 -4.68 -0.27
C TRP A 95 9.38 -4.84 1.21
N TYR A 96 9.76 -6.05 1.59
CA TYR A 96 10.22 -6.34 2.94
C TYR A 96 11.75 -6.43 2.96
N GLY A 97 12.38 -5.86 3.99
CA GLY A 97 13.82 -5.91 4.21
C GLY A 97 14.41 -4.52 4.44
N ASN A 98 15.74 -4.44 4.52
CA ASN A 98 16.46 -3.17 4.69
C ASN A 98 17.21 -2.73 3.42
N ASP A 99 17.34 -3.62 2.44
CA ASP A 99 18.05 -3.36 1.20
C ASP A 99 17.21 -2.51 0.23
N ASP A 100 17.84 -2.02 -0.84
CA ASP A 100 17.15 -1.32 -1.92
C ASP A 100 16.14 -2.26 -2.63
N PHE A 101 15.18 -1.68 -3.34
CA PHE A 101 14.14 -2.41 -4.07
C PHE A 101 14.77 -3.39 -5.08
N PRO A 102 14.70 -4.72 -4.86
CA PRO A 102 15.51 -5.69 -5.59
C PRO A 102 15.15 -5.81 -7.07
N ASN A 103 13.90 -5.49 -7.45
CA ASN A 103 13.42 -5.58 -8.82
C ASN A 103 13.40 -4.24 -9.56
N ALA A 104 14.10 -3.21 -9.04
CA ALA A 104 14.10 -1.87 -9.62
C ALA A 104 14.45 -1.86 -11.11
N ASP A 105 15.54 -2.55 -11.49
CA ASP A 105 16.06 -2.53 -12.86
C ASP A 105 15.14 -3.20 -13.89
N ILE A 106 14.25 -4.07 -13.44
CA ILE A 106 13.37 -4.86 -14.30
C ILE A 106 11.95 -4.28 -14.32
N CYS A 107 11.48 -3.80 -13.18
CA CYS A 107 10.10 -3.35 -13.02
C CYS A 107 9.90 -1.87 -13.31
N ILE A 108 10.93 -1.03 -13.13
CA ILE A 108 10.80 0.42 -13.22
C ILE A 108 11.42 0.89 -14.53
N LEU A 109 10.56 1.45 -15.38
CA LEU A 109 10.99 2.03 -16.64
C LEU A 109 11.80 3.33 -16.44
N PRO A 110 12.77 3.64 -17.30
CA PRO A 110 13.67 4.79 -17.15
C PRO A 110 12.97 6.14 -17.25
N GLU A 111 11.76 6.19 -17.82
CA GLU A 111 10.92 7.39 -17.85
C GLU A 111 10.33 7.73 -16.48
N LEU A 112 10.44 6.84 -15.50
CA LEU A 112 9.99 7.06 -14.13
C LEU A 112 11.14 7.57 -13.26
N ARG A 113 10.83 8.50 -12.36
CA ARG A 113 11.73 8.99 -11.32
C ARG A 113 11.16 8.73 -9.95
N ARG A 114 12.05 8.54 -8.97
CA ARG A 114 11.68 8.46 -7.56
C ARG A 114 11.19 9.83 -7.10
N GLU A 115 10.02 9.86 -6.48
CA GLU A 115 9.47 11.06 -5.83
C GLU A 115 9.61 10.97 -4.31
N ASP A 116 9.23 9.82 -3.74
CA ASP A 116 9.22 9.62 -2.30
C ASP A 116 9.65 8.19 -1.93
N HIS A 117 10.10 8.01 -0.69
CA HIS A 117 10.47 6.72 -0.12
C HIS A 117 10.37 6.77 1.41
N GLY A 118 10.17 5.60 2.00
CA GLY A 118 10.15 5.49 3.46
C GLY A 118 10.01 4.06 3.91
N ASN A 119 9.84 3.89 5.22
CA ASN A 119 9.68 2.57 5.83
C ASN A 119 8.67 2.61 6.98
N TRP A 120 8.21 1.43 7.36
CA TRP A 120 7.23 1.26 8.42
C TRP A 120 7.70 1.82 9.77
N ARG A 121 9.00 1.67 10.09
CA ARG A 121 9.56 2.06 11.40
C ARG A 121 9.51 3.55 11.66
N GLN A 122 9.57 4.36 10.61
CA GLN A 122 9.43 5.81 10.68
C GLN A 122 7.97 6.27 10.78
N GLY A 123 7.02 5.33 10.65
CA GLY A 123 5.60 5.60 10.56
C GLY A 123 5.15 5.81 9.12
N LEU A 124 3.99 5.24 8.77
CA LEU A 124 3.38 5.43 7.46
C LEU A 124 2.24 6.44 7.53
N SER A 125 2.21 7.37 6.58
CA SER A 125 1.06 8.28 6.41
C SER A 125 -0.23 7.49 6.16
N TYR A 126 -1.39 8.12 6.37
CA TYR A 126 -2.69 7.50 6.07
C TYR A 126 -2.79 7.12 4.58
N GLU A 127 -2.30 7.99 3.70
CA GLU A 127 -2.23 7.74 2.26
C GLU A 127 -1.39 6.49 1.96
N THR A 128 -0.16 6.43 2.47
CA THR A 128 0.75 5.30 2.24
C THR A 128 0.13 3.99 2.72
N ARG A 129 -0.51 3.98 3.90
CA ARG A 129 -1.24 2.81 4.42
C ARG A 129 -2.35 2.38 3.47
N THR A 130 -3.13 3.32 2.97
CA THR A 130 -4.24 3.04 2.04
C THR A 130 -3.73 2.40 0.75
N VAL A 131 -2.62 2.89 0.21
CA VAL A 131 -2.01 2.34 -1.01
C VAL A 131 -1.39 0.96 -0.75
N LEU A 132 -0.75 0.75 0.41
CA LEU A 132 -0.23 -0.55 0.83
C LEU A 132 -1.35 -1.60 0.90
N PHE A 133 -2.48 -1.28 1.54
CA PHE A 133 -3.61 -2.21 1.62
C PHE A 133 -4.19 -2.52 0.24
N ARG A 134 -4.25 -1.53 -0.67
CA ARG A 134 -4.64 -1.75 -2.07
C ARG A 134 -3.66 -2.71 -2.78
N ALA A 135 -2.37 -2.49 -2.63
CA ALA A 135 -1.35 -3.36 -3.20
C ALA A 135 -1.48 -4.80 -2.66
N LEU A 136 -1.72 -4.96 -1.36
CA LEU A 136 -1.89 -6.26 -0.73
C LEU A 136 -3.11 -6.99 -1.27
N HIS A 137 -4.22 -6.27 -1.41
CA HIS A 137 -5.45 -6.83 -1.97
C HIS A 137 -5.24 -7.35 -3.39
N ASN A 138 -4.52 -6.62 -4.24
CA ASN A 138 -4.20 -7.04 -5.61
C ASN A 138 -3.40 -8.35 -5.70
N VAL A 139 -2.72 -8.75 -4.63
CA VAL A 139 -1.91 -9.99 -4.57
C VAL A 139 -2.71 -11.14 -3.94
N VAL A 140 -3.70 -10.85 -3.10
CA VAL A 140 -4.48 -11.84 -2.35
C VAL A 140 -5.73 -12.29 -3.10
N GLU A 141 -6.26 -11.47 -4.00
CA GLU A 141 -7.33 -11.85 -4.94
C GLU A 141 -6.81 -12.68 -6.12
#